data_AF-A0A1Q7D306-F1
#
_entry.id   AF-A0A1Q7D306-F1
#
_cell.length_a   1.000
_cell.length_b   1.000
_cell.length_c   1.000
_cell.angle_alpha   90.00
_cell.angle_beta   90.00
_cell.angle_gamma   90.00
#
_symmetry.space_group_name_H-M   'P 1'
#
loop_
_entity.id
_entity.type
_entity.pdbx_description
1 polymer ?
#
loop_
_entity_poly.entity_id
_entity_poly.type
_entity_poly.pdbx_seq_one_letter_code
_entity_poly.pdbx_strand_id
1 'polypeptide(L)'
;MIDNTSSRIEQQQSALRREHRRRYAFQRMLEATDRVLWRLEEMNRDGVKTVPKRVRAELRSVIGTMPSQVREPLRDCGHVQDTLDSLFEVQERLFRWRYPDWEDWDPDGDEYEFVAS
;
A
#
# COMPACT_ATOMS: atom_id res chain seq x y z
N MET A 1 -9.30 -22.62 -40.82
CA MET A 1 -9.03 -23.22 -39.49
C MET A 1 -7.87 -22.49 -38.81
N ILE A 2 -8.00 -21.17 -38.62
CA ILE A 2 -6.97 -20.27 -38.03
C ILE A 2 -7.56 -19.44 -36.85
N ASP A 3 -8.88 -19.42 -36.66
CA ASP A 3 -9.56 -18.47 -35.76
C ASP A 3 -9.44 -18.77 -34.25
N ASN A 4 -9.22 -20.02 -33.87
CA ASN A 4 -9.10 -20.41 -32.46
C ASN A 4 -7.76 -20.00 -31.82
N THR A 5 -6.69 -19.90 -32.61
CA THR A 5 -5.35 -19.56 -32.11
C THR A 5 -5.22 -18.06 -31.87
N SER A 6 -5.75 -17.23 -32.78
CA SER A 6 -5.77 -15.77 -32.65
C SER A 6 -6.59 -15.32 -31.43
N SER A 7 -7.77 -15.92 -31.23
CA SER A 7 -8.64 -15.60 -30.09
C SER A 7 -7.98 -15.93 -28.74
N ARG A 8 -7.23 -17.03 -28.67
CA ARG A 8 -6.51 -17.45 -27.47
C ARG A 8 -5.30 -16.56 -27.18
N ILE A 9 -4.58 -16.10 -28.21
CA ILE A 9 -3.46 -15.15 -28.07
C ILE A 9 -3.97 -13.78 -27.61
N GLU A 10 -5.08 -13.28 -28.14
CA GLU A 10 -5.67 -12.00 -27.72
C GLU A 10 -6.16 -12.02 -26.27
N GLN A 11 -6.76 -13.14 -25.83
CA GLN A 11 -7.15 -13.35 -24.44
C GLN A 11 -5.94 -13.37 -23.50
N GLN A 12 -4.86 -14.06 -23.88
CA GLN A 12 -3.61 -14.09 -23.12
C GLN A 12 -2.94 -12.71 -23.04
N GLN A 13 -2.87 -11.96 -24.16
CA GLN A 13 -2.33 -10.60 -24.17
C GLN A 13 -3.17 -9.63 -23.32
N SER A 14 -4.48 -9.77 -23.33
CA SER A 14 -5.39 -8.94 -22.52
C SER A 14 -5.24 -9.23 -21.03
N ALA A 15 -5.09 -10.51 -20.66
CA ALA A 15 -4.80 -10.94 -19.29
C ALA A 15 -3.45 -10.37 -18.80
N LEU A 16 -2.39 -10.53 -19.61
CA LEU A 16 -1.06 -9.98 -19.32
C LEU A 16 -1.08 -8.46 -19.16
N ARG A 17 -1.73 -7.72 -20.06
CA ARG A 17 -1.88 -6.26 -19.94
C ARG A 17 -2.62 -5.86 -18.66
N ARG A 18 -3.66 -6.62 -18.26
CA ARG A 18 -4.41 -6.36 -17.03
C ARG A 18 -3.59 -6.67 -15.78
N GLU A 19 -2.73 -7.67 -15.83
CA GLU A 19 -1.79 -8.00 -14.75
C GLU A 19 -0.69 -6.94 -14.61
N HIS A 20 -0.02 -6.58 -15.71
CA HIS A 20 0.99 -5.52 -15.73
C HIS A 20 0.42 -4.20 -15.19
N ARG A 21 -0.77 -3.78 -15.66
CA ARG A 21 -1.44 -2.56 -15.15
C ARG A 21 -1.67 -2.61 -13.65
N ARG A 22 -2.11 -3.76 -13.11
CA ARG A 22 -2.32 -3.95 -11.67
C ARG A 22 -1.00 -3.88 -10.89
N ARG A 23 0.06 -4.52 -11.38
CA ARG A 23 1.40 -4.48 -10.77
C ARG A 23 1.94 -3.04 -10.72
N TYR A 24 1.89 -2.32 -11.84
CA TYR A 24 2.36 -0.94 -11.89
C TYR A 24 1.51 0.01 -11.02
N ALA A 25 0.20 -0.20 -10.94
CA ALA A 25 -0.65 0.60 -10.06
C ALA A 25 -0.31 0.37 -8.59
N PHE A 26 -0.14 -0.88 -8.16
CA PHE A 26 0.28 -1.23 -6.81
C PHE A 26 1.61 -0.57 -6.43
N GLN A 27 2.64 -0.75 -7.26
CA GLN A 27 3.97 -0.20 -6.97
C GLN A 27 3.95 1.33 -6.86
N ARG A 28 3.23 2.02 -7.75
CA ARG A 28 3.07 3.48 -7.65
C ARG A 28 2.35 3.92 -6.39
N MET A 29 1.31 3.20 -5.97
CA MET A 29 0.59 3.51 -4.74
C MET A 29 1.47 3.28 -3.50
N LEU A 30 2.25 2.19 -3.48
CA LEU A 30 3.18 1.88 -2.41
C LEU A 30 4.27 2.95 -2.28
N GLU A 31 4.98 3.25 -3.37
CA GLU A 31 6.04 4.27 -3.39
C GLU A 31 5.53 5.66 -2.98
N ALA A 32 4.30 6.00 -3.38
CA ALA A 32 3.70 7.27 -3.01
C ALA A 32 3.36 7.33 -1.51
N THR A 33 2.87 6.23 -0.94
CA THR A 33 2.58 6.16 0.49
C THR A 33 3.85 6.16 1.34
N ASP A 34 4.88 5.40 0.95
CA ASP A 34 6.17 5.34 1.67
C ASP A 34 6.80 6.73 1.82
N ARG A 35 6.73 7.56 0.78
CA ARG A 35 7.24 8.94 0.83
C ARG A 35 6.53 9.79 1.87
N VAL A 36 5.20 9.66 1.97
CA VAL A 36 4.42 10.43 2.95
C VAL A 36 4.60 9.85 4.35
N LEU A 37 4.72 8.54 4.48
CA LEU A 37 5.01 7.85 5.73
C LEU A 37 6.34 8.33 6.31
N TRP A 38 7.42 8.30 5.52
CA TRP A 38 8.72 8.78 5.95
C TRP A 38 8.67 10.24 6.41
N ARG A 39 7.88 11.08 5.74
CA ARG A 39 7.71 12.48 6.13
C ARG A 39 6.94 12.64 7.45
N LEU A 40 5.94 11.80 7.70
CA LEU A 40 5.21 11.78 8.97
C LEU A 40 6.08 11.23 10.12
N GLU A 41 6.93 10.24 9.85
CA GLU A 41 7.90 9.71 10.79
C GLU A 41 8.95 10.75 11.20
N GLU A 42 9.49 11.52 10.24
CA GLU A 42 10.35 12.67 10.53
C GLU A 42 9.65 13.67 11.45
N MET A 43 8.41 14.04 11.13
CA MET A 43 7.62 14.95 11.97
C MET A 43 7.43 14.40 13.39
N ASN A 44 7.10 13.12 13.52
CA ASN A 44 6.91 12.47 14.81
C ASN A 44 8.23 12.46 15.62
N ARG A 45 9.34 12.14 14.96
CA ARG A 45 10.70 12.17 15.54
C ARG A 45 11.09 13.56 16.01
N ASP A 46 10.76 14.59 15.23
CA ASP A 46 11.02 16.01 15.55
C ASP A 46 10.03 16.56 16.60
N GLY A 47 9.10 15.75 17.09
CA GLY A 47 8.13 16.12 18.11
C GLY A 47 6.96 16.99 17.61
N VAL A 48 6.81 17.14 16.29
CA VAL A 48 5.71 17.88 15.66
C VAL A 48 4.39 17.15 15.96
N LYS A 49 3.42 17.87 16.52
CA LYS A 49 2.14 17.28 16.96
C LYS A 49 1.03 17.36 15.90
N THR A 50 1.15 18.26 14.94
CA THR A 50 0.12 18.54 13.96
C THR A 50 0.66 18.47 12.54
N VAL A 51 -0.01 17.71 11.68
CA VAL A 51 0.34 17.58 10.26
C VAL A 51 0.04 18.90 9.53
N PRO A 52 1.03 19.53 8.88
CA PRO A 52 0.80 20.74 8.10
C PRO A 52 -0.24 20.53 7.00
N LYS A 53 -1.05 21.56 6.72
CA LYS A 53 -2.12 21.50 5.70
C LYS A 53 -1.63 21.01 4.33
N ARG A 54 -0.42 21.40 3.93
CA ARG A 54 0.19 20.97 2.66
C ARG A 54 0.41 19.47 2.62
N VAL A 55 0.92 18.89 3.71
CA VAL A 55 1.16 17.44 3.83
C VAL A 55 -0.16 16.68 3.90
N ARG A 56 -1.17 17.21 4.60
CA ARG A 56 -2.53 16.64 4.58
C ARG A 56 -3.14 16.61 3.18
N ALA A 57 -2.94 17.66 2.38
CA ALA A 57 -3.44 17.71 1.01
C ALA A 57 -2.73 16.70 0.10
N GLU A 58 -1.40 16.57 0.25
CA GLU A 58 -0.62 15.55 -0.46
C GLU A 58 -1.06 14.14 -0.10
N LEU A 59 -1.21 13.85 1.20
CA LEU A 59 -1.71 12.58 1.70
C LEU A 59 -3.08 12.22 1.11
N ARG A 60 -4.03 13.17 1.13
CA ARG A 60 -5.35 12.99 0.50
C ARG A 60 -5.27 12.75 -1.01
N SER A 61 -4.33 13.39 -1.70
CA SER A 61 -4.10 13.17 -3.13
C SER A 61 -3.57 11.77 -3.41
N VAL A 62 -2.58 11.29 -2.64
CA VAL A 62 -1.98 9.96 -2.78
C VAL A 62 -3.02 8.88 -2.53
N ILE A 63 -3.68 8.94 -1.37
CA ILE A 63 -4.66 7.95 -0.94
C ILE A 63 -5.94 8.01 -1.79
N GLY A 64 -6.27 9.17 -2.34
CA GLY A 64 -7.40 9.35 -3.25
C GLY A 64 -7.33 8.45 -4.49
N THR A 65 -6.14 8.00 -4.88
CA THR A 65 -5.92 7.09 -6.02
C THR A 65 -6.17 5.61 -5.70
N MET A 66 -6.31 5.27 -4.41
CA MET A 66 -6.47 3.89 -3.94
C MET A 66 -7.94 3.41 -3.98
N PRO A 67 -8.18 2.08 -4.03
CA PRO A 67 -9.51 1.52 -3.83
C PRO A 67 -10.16 1.98 -2.52
N SER A 68 -11.49 2.13 -2.50
CA SER A 68 -12.23 2.66 -1.36
C SER A 68 -11.98 1.90 -0.07
N GLN A 69 -11.93 0.56 -0.12
CA GLN A 69 -11.68 -0.28 1.06
C GLN A 69 -10.25 -0.14 1.63
N VAL A 70 -9.29 0.26 0.79
CA VAL A 70 -7.89 0.46 1.20
C VAL A 70 -7.74 1.80 1.91
N ARG A 71 -8.41 2.85 1.42
CA ARG A 71 -8.28 4.21 1.98
C ARG A 71 -9.15 4.53 3.19
N GLU A 72 -10.17 3.72 3.45
CA GLU A 72 -11.15 3.93 4.53
C GLU A 72 -10.53 4.22 5.92
N PRO A 73 -9.43 3.55 6.35
CA PRO A 73 -8.85 3.79 7.66
C PRO A 73 -8.28 5.17 7.90
N LEU A 74 -7.99 5.93 6.84
CA LEU A 74 -7.23 7.17 6.95
C LEU A 74 -7.95 8.16 7.89
N ARG A 75 -7.26 8.55 8.96
CA ARG A 75 -7.73 9.54 9.92
C ARG A 75 -7.16 10.91 9.56
N ASP A 76 -7.98 11.79 8.97
CA ASP A 76 -7.59 13.17 8.67
C ASP A 76 -7.87 14.13 9.86
N CYS A 77 -7.58 13.70 11.09
CA CYS A 77 -7.74 14.50 12.32
C CYS A 77 -6.65 15.58 12.44
N GLY A 78 -5.55 15.44 11.70
CA GLY A 78 -4.44 16.40 11.67
C GLY A 78 -3.41 16.19 12.78
N HIS A 79 -3.54 15.20 13.65
CA HIS A 79 -2.48 14.80 14.58
C HIS A 79 -1.48 13.86 13.89
N VAL A 80 -0.19 14.09 14.08
CA VAL A 80 0.86 13.32 13.39
C VAL A 80 0.78 11.84 13.72
N GLN A 81 0.63 11.48 15.01
CA GLN A 81 0.55 10.08 15.46
C GLN A 81 -0.67 9.37 14.86
N ASP A 82 -1.86 9.91 15.04
CA ASP A 82 -3.09 9.35 14.47
C ASP A 82 -3.03 9.20 12.93
N THR A 83 -2.40 10.17 12.25
CA THR A 83 -2.24 10.13 10.80
C THR A 83 -1.25 9.05 10.39
N LEU A 84 -0.16 8.86 11.14
CA LEU A 84 0.83 7.82 10.91
C LEU A 84 0.25 6.42 11.17
N ASP A 85 -0.44 6.22 12.28
CA ASP A 85 -1.10 4.94 12.62
C ASP A 85 -2.11 4.54 11.54
N SER A 86 -2.96 5.49 11.13
CA SER A 86 -3.94 5.22 10.07
C SER A 86 -3.29 5.03 8.70
N LEU A 87 -2.13 5.62 8.43
CA LEU A 87 -1.39 5.40 7.19
C LEU A 87 -0.76 4.00 7.13
N PHE A 88 -0.28 3.48 8.26
CA PHE A 88 0.16 2.08 8.36
C PHE A 88 -0.99 1.12 8.06
N GLU A 89 -2.19 1.34 8.63
CA GLU A 89 -3.36 0.51 8.33
C GLU A 89 -3.74 0.57 6.83
N VAL A 90 -3.65 1.75 6.20
CA VAL A 90 -3.86 1.90 4.75
C VAL A 90 -2.82 1.09 3.95
N GLN A 91 -1.54 1.10 4.34
CA GLN A 91 -0.51 0.30 3.68
C GLN A 91 -0.75 -1.20 3.84
N GLU A 92 -1.07 -1.65 5.05
CA GLU A 92 -1.39 -3.05 5.32
C GLU A 92 -2.58 -3.53 4.47
N ARG A 93 -3.64 -2.73 4.38
CA ARG A 93 -4.78 -3.02 3.50
C ARG A 93 -4.40 -3.00 2.02
N LEU A 94 -3.48 -2.13 1.61
CA LEU A 94 -2.96 -2.11 0.24
C LEU A 94 -2.18 -3.40 -0.07
N PHE A 95 -1.40 -3.91 0.87
CA PHE A 95 -0.70 -5.19 0.76
C PHE A 95 -1.68 -6.36 0.70
N ARG A 96 -2.65 -6.45 1.62
CA ARG A 96 -3.70 -7.49 1.58
C ARG A 96 -4.54 -7.45 0.30
N TRP A 97 -4.82 -6.25 -0.22
CA TRP A 97 -5.51 -6.10 -1.50
C TRP A 97 -4.72 -6.70 -2.67
N ARG A 98 -3.38 -6.63 -2.62
CA ARG A 98 -2.49 -7.19 -3.64
C ARG A 98 -2.17 -8.67 -3.41
N TYR A 99 -2.05 -9.08 -2.16
CA TYR A 99 -1.69 -10.43 -1.71
C TYR A 99 -2.72 -10.89 -0.68
N PRO A 100 -3.88 -11.41 -1.11
CA PRO A 100 -4.95 -11.83 -0.20
C PRO A 100 -4.53 -13.00 0.71
N ASP A 101 -3.61 -13.83 0.24
CA ASP A 101 -3.05 -14.98 0.96
C ASP A 101 -1.78 -14.59 1.77
N TRP A 102 -1.53 -13.29 1.97
CA TRP A 102 -0.47 -12.83 2.86
C TRP A 102 -0.92 -13.11 4.31
N GLU A 103 -0.47 -14.25 4.84
CA GLU A 103 -0.50 -14.51 6.27
C GLU A 103 0.40 -13.49 6.97
N ASP A 104 -0.07 -13.00 8.11
CA ASP A 104 0.60 -11.99 8.93
C ASP A 104 1.96 -12.56 9.37
N TRP A 105 3.00 -12.35 8.56
CA TRP A 105 4.36 -12.67 8.94
C TRP A 105 4.74 -11.68 10.03
N ASP A 106 4.53 -12.09 11.29
CA ASP A 106 5.04 -11.43 12.47
C ASP A 106 6.52 -11.80 12.63
N PRO A 107 7.49 -10.93 12.27
CA PRO A 107 8.90 -11.22 12.49
C PRO A 107 9.27 -11.26 13.99
N ASP A 108 8.37 -10.82 14.88
CA ASP A 108 8.55 -10.86 16.33
C ASP A 108 7.78 -12.02 17.00
N GLY A 109 7.10 -12.85 16.20
CA GLY A 109 6.15 -13.86 16.68
C GLY A 109 6.73 -15.23 17.04
N ASP A 110 7.67 -15.79 16.26
CA ASP A 110 8.14 -17.18 16.45
C ASP A 110 9.51 -17.49 15.77
N GLU A 111 10.59 -16.75 16.05
CA GLU A 111 11.95 -17.19 15.67
C GLU A 111 12.99 -16.98 16.79
N TYR A 112 12.83 -17.69 17.92
CA TYR A 112 13.94 -18.05 18.81
C TYR A 112 13.86 -19.52 19.26
N GLU A 113 13.44 -20.44 18.39
CA GLU A 113 13.58 -21.88 18.67
C GLU A 113 13.99 -22.67 17.42
N PHE A 114 15.27 -22.57 17.07
CA PHE A 114 16.16 -23.47 16.28
C PHE A 114 17.20 -22.56 15.58
N VAL A 115 18.53 -22.63 15.77
CA VAL A 115 19.45 -23.75 15.93
C VAL A 115 20.77 -23.25 16.53
N ALA A 116 21.25 -23.88 17.62
CA ALA A 116 22.66 -24.09 17.99
C ALA A 116 22.66 -24.85 19.34
N SER A 117 23.23 -26.05 19.53
CA SER A 117 24.07 -26.97 18.75
C SER A 117 23.70 -28.41 19.13
#